data_AF-A0A399NSJ1-F1
#
_entry.id   AF-A0A399NSJ1-F1
#
_cell.length_a   1.000
_cell.length_b   1.000
_cell.length_c   1.000
_cell.angle_alpha   90.00
_cell.angle_beta   90.00
_cell.angle_gamma   90.00
#
_symmetry.space_group_name_H-M   'P 1'
#
loop_
_entity.id
_entity.type
_entity.pdbx_description
1 polymer ?
#
loop_
_entity_poly.entity_id
_entity_poly.type
_entity_poly.pdbx_seq_one_letter_code
_entity_poly.pdbx_strand_id
1 'polypeptide(L)'
;AGDAEAEVARVADALAATADDLAERGARAGGDAKDVLDAQSLIARDPALLDSVGRLVGQGRSGERAVFEAFATFQELLTGMGGYMAERAADLADVAQRVIARLRGVPAPGIPT
;
A
#
# COMPACT_ATOMS: atom_id res chain seq x y z
N ALA A 1 0.09 24.67 3.00
CA ALA A 1 0.81 23.67 3.83
C ALA A 1 -0.18 22.73 4.52
N GLY A 2 -1.16 23.26 5.28
CA GLY A 2 -2.13 22.41 6.02
C GLY A 2 -2.97 21.44 5.17
N ASP A 3 -3.27 21.75 3.91
CA ASP A 3 -3.97 20.82 3.01
C ASP A 3 -3.12 19.59 2.66
N ALA A 4 -1.83 19.79 2.39
CA ALA A 4 -0.90 18.70 2.11
C ALA A 4 -0.64 17.83 3.35
N GLU A 5 -0.51 18.44 4.54
CA GLU A 5 -0.35 17.70 5.79
C GLU A 5 -1.59 16.86 6.13
N ALA A 6 -2.78 17.44 5.96
CA ALA A 6 -4.03 16.71 6.13
C ALA A 6 -4.15 15.56 5.12
N GLU A 7 -3.77 15.79 3.87
CA GLU A 7 -3.77 14.76 2.82
C GLU A 7 -2.84 13.60 3.17
N VAL A 8 -1.61 13.89 3.60
CA VAL A 8 -0.64 12.86 4.02
C VAL A 8 -1.15 12.10 5.24
N ALA A 9 -1.79 12.77 6.20
CA ALA A 9 -2.41 12.11 7.34
C ALA A 9 -3.53 11.14 6.89
N ARG A 10 -4.40 11.55 5.97
CA ARG A 10 -5.44 10.66 5.39
C ARG A 10 -4.82 9.42 4.72
N VAL A 11 -3.69 9.59 4.01
CA VAL A 11 -2.98 8.46 3.41
C VAL A 11 -2.33 7.57 4.46
N ALA A 12 -1.71 8.13 5.49
CA ALA A 12 -1.10 7.37 6.59
C ALA A 12 -2.14 6.49 7.29
N ASP A 13 -3.33 7.03 7.58
CA ASP A 13 -4.43 6.28 8.18
C ASP A 13 -4.92 5.14 7.27
N ALA A 14 -5.04 5.41 5.95
CA ALA A 14 -5.45 4.40 4.98
C ALA A 14 -4.41 3.27 4.81
N LEU A 15 -3.12 3.60 4.86
CA LEU A 15 -2.01 2.64 4.86
C LEU A 15 -2.04 1.77 6.11
N ALA A 16 -2.14 2.38 7.30
CA ALA A 16 -2.21 1.67 8.58
C ALA A 16 -3.41 0.71 8.61
N ALA A 17 -4.60 1.18 8.24
CA ALA A 17 -5.80 0.35 8.22
C ALA A 17 -5.73 -0.80 7.19
N THR A 18 -5.03 -0.60 6.07
CA THR A 18 -4.78 -1.67 5.10
C THR A 18 -3.81 -2.70 5.67
N ALA A 19 -2.74 -2.24 6.32
CA ALA A 19 -1.77 -3.12 6.94
C ALA A 19 -2.40 -3.97 8.07
N ASP A 20 -3.28 -3.39 8.89
CA ASP A 20 -4.04 -4.12 9.91
C ASP A 20 -4.92 -5.22 9.29
N ASP A 21 -5.70 -4.89 8.26
CA ASP A 21 -6.56 -5.85 7.55
C ASP A 21 -5.77 -7.00 6.91
N LEU A 22 -4.60 -6.71 6.33
CA LEU A 22 -3.71 -7.74 5.78
C LEU A 22 -3.18 -8.67 6.87
N ALA A 23 -2.72 -8.12 8.00
CA ALA A 23 -2.23 -8.92 9.12
C ALA A 23 -3.32 -9.80 9.73
N GLU A 24 -4.55 -9.28 9.89
CA GLU A 24 -5.70 -10.06 10.36
C GLU A 24 -6.05 -11.20 9.40
N ARG A 25 -6.06 -10.94 8.09
CA ARG A 25 -6.28 -11.97 7.07
C ARG A 25 -5.17 -13.03 7.10
N GLY A 26 -3.92 -12.60 7.26
CA GLY A 26 -2.77 -13.50 7.41
C GLY A 26 -2.95 -14.44 8.60
N ALA A 27 -3.29 -13.89 9.76
CA ALA A 27 -3.56 -14.67 10.97
C ALA A 27 -4.68 -15.70 10.78
N ARG A 28 -5.76 -15.36 10.05
CA ARG A 28 -6.87 -16.29 9.75
C ARG A 28 -6.50 -17.36 8.73
N ALA A 29 -5.68 -17.02 7.73
CA ALA A 29 -5.30 -17.94 6.65
C ALA A 29 -4.28 -18.99 7.12
N GLY A 30 -3.27 -18.58 7.89
CA GLY A 30 -2.18 -19.45 8.32
C GLY A 30 -1.25 -19.91 7.18
N GLY A 31 -0.22 -20.69 7.54
CA GLY A 31 0.75 -21.25 6.60
C GLY A 31 1.42 -20.20 5.71
N ASP A 32 1.79 -20.59 4.48
CA ASP A 32 2.46 -19.72 3.51
C ASP A 32 1.66 -18.45 3.19
N ALA A 33 0.32 -18.54 3.22
CA ALA A 33 -0.55 -17.39 2.97
C ALA A 33 -0.42 -16.32 4.07
N LYS A 34 -0.18 -16.73 5.33
CA LYS A 34 0.11 -15.80 6.41
C LYS A 34 1.41 -15.04 6.16
N ASP A 35 2.48 -15.74 5.80
CA ASP A 35 3.79 -15.12 5.59
C ASP A 35 3.75 -14.10 4.44
N VAL A 36 3.00 -14.42 3.40
CA VAL A 36 2.74 -13.52 2.27
C VAL A 36 2.01 -12.24 2.70
N LEU A 37 0.93 -12.38 3.46
CA LEU A 37 0.10 -11.25 3.90
C LEU A 37 0.80 -10.40 4.98
N ASP A 38 1.57 -11.03 5.87
CA ASP A 38 2.40 -10.33 6.85
C ASP A 38 3.48 -9.49 6.16
N ALA A 39 4.14 -10.04 5.13
CA ALA A 39 5.11 -9.28 4.33
C ALA A 39 4.46 -8.07 3.64
N GLN A 40 3.27 -8.23 3.05
CA GLN A 40 2.53 -7.12 2.45
C GLN A 40 2.12 -6.05 3.49
N SER A 41 1.72 -6.49 4.70
CA SER A 41 1.41 -5.59 5.83
C SER A 41 2.64 -4.76 6.24
N LEU A 42 3.83 -5.38 6.29
CA LEU A 42 5.06 -4.67 6.60
C LEU A 42 5.41 -3.61 5.55
N ILE A 43 5.23 -3.91 4.26
CA ILE A 43 5.49 -2.94 3.19
C ILE A 43 4.52 -1.76 3.27
N ALA A 44 3.23 -2.02 3.55
CA ALA A 44 2.25 -0.95 3.74
C ALA A 44 2.57 -0.03 4.95
N ARG A 45 3.38 -0.51 5.90
CA ARG A 45 3.87 0.26 7.06
C ARG A 45 5.26 0.87 6.87
N ASP A 46 5.89 0.67 5.71
CA ASP A 46 7.25 1.16 5.48
C ASP A 46 7.27 2.70 5.53
N PRO A 47 8.06 3.33 6.42
CA PRO A 47 8.19 4.78 6.47
C PRO A 47 8.63 5.40 5.14
N ALA A 48 9.46 4.70 4.35
CA ALA A 48 9.93 5.18 3.06
C ALA A 48 8.79 5.33 2.04
N LEU A 49 7.74 4.52 2.16
CA LEU A 49 6.53 4.65 1.35
C LEU A 49 5.78 5.94 1.70
N LEU A 50 5.60 6.22 2.99
CA LEU A 50 4.92 7.43 3.46
C LEU A 50 5.72 8.70 3.12
N ASP A 51 7.04 8.66 3.21
CA ASP A 51 7.91 9.76 2.78
C ASP A 51 7.76 10.05 1.28
N SER A 52 7.70 9.00 0.45
CA SER A 52 7.47 9.13 -0.99
C SER A 52 6.10 9.74 -1.29
N VAL A 53 5.05 9.31 -0.59
CA VAL A 53 3.71 9.91 -0.67
C VAL A 53 3.77 11.39 -0.28
N GLY A 54 4.40 11.72 0.84
CA GLY A 54 4.50 13.11 1.32
C GLY A 54 5.18 14.02 0.30
N ARG A 55 6.25 13.55 -0.33
CA ARG A 55 6.91 14.26 -1.43
C ARG A 55 5.98 14.47 -2.63
N LEU A 56 5.23 13.45 -3.04
CA LEU A 56 4.32 13.53 -4.20
C LEU A 56 3.12 14.44 -3.93
N VAL A 57 2.55 14.40 -2.72
CA VAL A 57 1.51 15.34 -2.29
C VAL A 57 2.05 16.76 -2.26
N GLY A 58 3.27 16.98 -1.75
CA GLY A 58 3.95 18.27 -1.79
C GLY A 58 4.19 18.81 -3.21
N GLN A 59 4.20 17.93 -4.22
CA GLN A 59 4.28 18.27 -5.64
C GLN A 59 2.89 18.50 -6.29
N GLY A 60 1.81 18.49 -5.51
CA GLY A 60 0.44 18.74 -5.97
C GLY A 60 -0.31 17.50 -6.46
N ARG A 61 0.17 16.28 -6.16
CA ARG A 61 -0.61 15.05 -6.38
C ARG A 61 -1.69 14.91 -5.30
N SER A 62 -2.85 14.35 -5.65
CA SER A 62 -3.81 13.88 -4.65
C SER A 62 -3.23 12.68 -3.89
N GLY A 63 -3.77 12.37 -2.71
CA GLY A 63 -3.34 11.21 -1.92
C GLY A 63 -3.44 9.91 -2.71
N GLU A 64 -4.52 9.69 -3.48
CA GLU A 64 -4.67 8.49 -4.29
C GLU A 64 -3.61 8.39 -5.39
N ARG A 65 -3.29 9.51 -6.03
CA ARG A 65 -2.27 9.53 -7.08
C ARG A 65 -0.88 9.35 -6.50
N ALA A 66 -0.61 9.95 -5.34
CA ALA A 66 0.63 9.79 -4.60
C ALA A 66 0.85 8.33 -4.19
N VAL A 67 -0.18 7.66 -3.66
CA VAL A 67 -0.14 6.22 -3.35
C VAL A 67 0.16 5.40 -4.60
N PHE A 68 -0.59 5.62 -5.69
CA PHE A 68 -0.37 4.88 -6.93
C PHE A 68 1.08 5.00 -7.44
N GLU A 69 1.61 6.22 -7.50
CA GLU A 69 2.97 6.47 -7.99
C GLU A 69 4.04 5.93 -7.03
N ALA A 70 3.85 6.07 -5.71
CA ALA A 70 4.79 5.54 -4.72
C ALA A 70 4.89 4.02 -4.80
N PHE A 71 3.77 3.30 -4.85
CA PHE A 71 3.79 1.84 -5.02
C PHE A 71 4.39 1.41 -6.36
N ALA A 72 4.13 2.13 -7.45
CA ALA A 72 4.72 1.82 -8.75
C ALA A 72 6.26 1.88 -8.71
N THR A 73 6.85 2.86 -8.03
CA THR A 73 8.31 2.93 -7.84
C THR A 73 8.84 1.72 -7.05
N PHE A 74 8.15 1.31 -5.98
CA PHE A 74 8.56 0.11 -5.22
C PHE A 74 8.43 -1.17 -6.04
N GLN A 75 7.40 -1.28 -6.88
CA GLN A 75 7.24 -2.38 -7.83
C GLN A 75 8.39 -2.46 -8.84
N GLU A 76 8.80 -1.32 -9.40
CA GLU A 76 9.93 -1.25 -10.33
C GLU A 76 11.24 -1.70 -9.65
N LEU A 77 11.46 -1.28 -8.40
CA LEU A 77 12.63 -1.72 -7.61
C LEU A 77 12.63 -3.23 -7.40
N LEU A 78 11.52 -3.82 -6.95
CA LEU A 78 11.42 -5.27 -6.75
C LEU A 78 11.55 -6.05 -8.07
N THR A 79 10.97 -5.54 -9.15
CA THR A 79 11.08 -6.15 -10.48
C THR A 79 12.53 -6.14 -10.96
N GLY A 80 13.25 -5.04 -10.75
CA GLY A 80 14.66 -4.90 -11.12
C GLY A 80 15.61 -5.83 -10.34
N MET A 81 15.22 -6.28 -9.14
CA MET A 81 15.98 -7.28 -8.38
C MET A 81 15.84 -8.70 -8.94
N GLY A 82 14.80 -8.96 -9.73
CA GLY A 82 14.56 -10.25 -10.39
C GLY A 82 14.23 -11.41 -9.44
N GLY A 83 14.10 -12.61 -10.01
CA GLY A 83 13.79 -13.83 -9.26
C GLY A 83 12.46 -13.76 -8.53
N TYR A 84 12.39 -14.40 -7.35
CA TYR A 84 11.18 -14.47 -6.53
C TYR A 84 10.61 -13.07 -6.19
N MET A 85 11.44 -12.03 -6.07
CA MET A 85 10.96 -10.67 -5.74
C MET A 85 10.16 -10.01 -6.87
N ALA A 86 10.45 -10.35 -8.13
CA ALA A 86 9.69 -9.86 -9.27
C ALA A 86 8.28 -10.46 -9.33
N GLU A 87 8.11 -11.73 -8.94
CA GLU A 87 6.80 -12.39 -8.85
C GLU A 87 5.89 -11.71 -7.83
N ARG A 88 6.49 -11.11 -6.80
CA ARG A 88 5.79 -10.42 -5.70
C ARG A 88 5.45 -8.95 -6.04
N ALA A 89 5.88 -8.42 -7.17
CA ALA A 89 5.53 -7.05 -7.57
C ALA A 89 4.01 -6.89 -7.81
N ALA A 90 3.33 -7.93 -8.29
CA ALA A 90 1.88 -7.91 -8.51
C ALA A 90 1.10 -7.72 -7.18
N ASP A 91 1.61 -8.28 -6.08
CA ASP A 91 1.01 -8.13 -4.76
C ASP A 91 0.99 -6.68 -4.29
N LEU A 92 2.04 -5.91 -4.60
CA LEU A 92 2.08 -4.48 -4.26
C LEU A 92 1.03 -3.67 -5.01
N ALA A 93 0.65 -4.07 -6.22
CA ALA A 93 -0.45 -3.42 -6.94
C ALA A 93 -1.77 -3.66 -6.21
N ASP A 94 -2.01 -4.86 -5.70
CA ASP A 94 -3.21 -5.16 -4.91
C ASP A 94 -3.26 -4.31 -3.63
N VAL A 95 -2.15 -4.21 -2.90
CA VAL A 95 -2.05 -3.36 -1.70
C VAL A 95 -2.35 -1.89 -2.05
N ALA A 96 -1.75 -1.36 -3.12
CA ALA A 96 -2.00 0.01 -3.56
C ALA A 96 -3.49 0.26 -3.86
N GLN A 97 -4.15 -0.68 -4.53
CA GLN A 97 -5.58 -0.56 -4.84
C GLN A 97 -6.45 -0.62 -3.59
N ARG A 98 -6.11 -1.45 -2.59
CA ARG A 98 -6.81 -1.47 -1.29
C ARG A 98 -6.71 -0.13 -0.57
N VAL A 99 -5.52 0.48 -0.56
CA VAL A 99 -5.31 1.80 0.06
C VAL A 99 -6.11 2.88 -0.67
N ILE A 100 -6.08 2.89 -2.01
CA ILE A 100 -6.84 3.85 -2.83
C ILE A 100 -8.35 3.66 -2.63
N ALA A 101 -8.84 2.43 -2.53
CA ALA A 101 -10.25 2.15 -2.26
C ALA A 101 -10.67 2.72 -0.91
N ARG A 102 -9.85 2.56 0.14
CA ARG A 102 -10.10 3.17 1.45
C ARG A 102 -10.14 4.69 1.40
N LEU A 103 -9.19 5.32 0.69
CA LEU A 103 -9.18 6.78 0.50
C LEU A 103 -10.45 7.30 -0.17
N ARG A 104 -11.00 6.52 -1.10
CA ARG A 104 -12.23 6.82 -1.82
C ARG A 104 -13.50 6.44 -1.06
N GLY A 105 -13.40 5.77 0.08
CA GLY A 105 -14.55 5.25 0.82
C GLY A 105 -15.34 4.16 0.08
N VAL A 106 -14.68 3.43 -0.84
CA VAL A 106 -15.29 2.33 -1.59
C VAL A 106 -14.78 0.98 -1.08
N PRO A 107 -15.51 -0.12 -1.31
CA PRO A 107 -15.03 -1.45 -0.96
C PRO A 107 -13.66 -1.73 -1.59
N ALA A 108 -12.78 -2.35 -0.80
CA ALA A 108 -11.47 -2.78 -1.29
C ALA A 108 -11.65 -3.82 -2.42
N PRO A 109 -10.75 -3.85 -3.42
CA PRO A 109 -10.76 -4.88 -4.44
C PRO A 109 -10.59 -6.26 -3.80
N GLY A 110 -11.47 -7.16 -4.19
CA GLY A 110 -11.56 -8.52 -3.68
C GLY A 110 -12.85 -9.15 -4.17
N ILE A 111 -12.86 -10.49 -4.28
CA ILE A 111 -14.08 -11.22 -4.59
C ILE A 111 -15.05 -10.99 -3.42
N PRO A 112 -16.31 -10.60 -3.65
CA PRO A 112 -17.30 -10.58 -2.58
C PRO A 112 -17.36 -11.97 -1.96
N THR A 113 -17.23 -12.03 -0.63
CA THR A 113 -17.52 -13.25 0.14
C THR A 113 -19.00 -13.61 0.04
#